data_AF-A0A6G0X0E0-F1
#
_entry.id   AF-A0A6G0X0E0-F1
#
_cell.length_a   1.000
_cell.length_b   1.000
_cell.length_c   1.000
_cell.angle_alpha   90.00
_cell.angle_beta   90.00
_cell.angle_gamma   90.00
#
_symmetry.space_group_name_H-M   'P 1'
#
loop_
_entity.id
_entity.type
_entity.pdbx_description
1 polymer ?
#
loop_
_entity_poly.entity_id
_entity_poly.type
_entity_poly.pdbx_seq_one_letter_code
_entity_poly.pdbx_strand_id
1 'polypeptide(L)'
;FPSAKTLLANKNNIDLDTVTLCLKAYPEAFNETLKIISIIKKIPISTASNERFFSSLKRVKTFLQTTIGDNRLNDLIVIAVEKEEASNIDLLEVVNAFAHIKPRR
;
A
#
# COMPACT_ATOMS: atom_id res chain seq x y z
N PHE A 1 -16.39 36.73 21.24
CA PHE A 1 -15.54 35.78 20.50
C PHE A 1 -16.37 34.57 20.13
N PRO A 2 -16.47 34.20 18.85
CA PRO A 2 -17.21 32.99 18.47
C PRO A 2 -16.56 31.76 19.14
N SER A 3 -17.40 30.85 19.63
CA SER A 3 -16.96 29.61 20.27
C SER A 3 -16.20 28.74 19.28
N ALA A 4 -15.12 28.07 19.69
CA ALA A 4 -14.33 27.19 18.82
C ALA A 4 -15.19 26.14 18.06
N LYS A 5 -16.35 25.78 18.64
CA LYS A 5 -17.32 24.87 18.04
C LYS A 5 -17.99 25.43 16.78
N THR A 6 -18.19 26.75 16.67
CA THR A 6 -18.79 27.39 15.49
C THR A 6 -17.80 27.55 14.34
N LEU A 7 -16.50 27.62 14.62
CA LEU A 7 -15.44 27.62 13.60
C LEU A 7 -15.26 26.24 12.94
N LEU A 8 -15.44 25.16 13.71
CA LEU A 8 -15.40 23.79 13.19
C LEU A 8 -16.67 23.39 12.41
N ALA A 9 -17.78 24.12 12.59
CA ALA A 9 -19.02 23.90 11.87
C ALA A 9 -18.97 24.45 10.43
N ASN A 10 -18.12 25.45 10.18
CA ASN A 10 -17.84 25.96 8.83
C ASN A 10 -16.74 25.11 8.16
N LYS A 11 -16.90 23.78 8.20
CA LYS A 11 -16.12 22.87 7.38
C LYS A 11 -16.61 23.02 5.95
N ASN A 12 -16.10 24.04 5.26
CA ASN A 12 -15.85 23.90 3.84
C ASN A 12 -15.09 22.57 3.71
N ASN A 13 -15.64 21.64 2.94
CA ASN A 13 -15.09 20.30 2.74
C ASN A 13 -13.79 20.44 1.92
N ILE A 14 -12.75 20.97 2.56
CA ILE A 14 -11.44 21.18 1.96
C ILE A 14 -10.75 19.82 2.01
N ASP A 15 -10.93 19.07 0.93
CA ASP A 15 -10.27 17.79 0.74
C ASP A 15 -8.78 18.01 0.43
N LEU A 16 -7.93 17.12 0.94
CA LEU A 16 -6.49 17.20 0.75
C LEU A 16 -6.11 17.17 -0.75
N ASP A 17 -6.95 16.55 -1.58
CA ASP A 17 -6.80 16.52 -3.03
C ASP A 17 -7.04 17.88 -3.68
N THR A 18 -8.03 18.65 -3.20
CA THR A 18 -8.28 20.02 -3.68
C THR A 18 -7.13 20.96 -3.34
N VAL A 19 -6.56 20.82 -2.13
CA VAL A 19 -5.38 21.58 -1.70
C VAL A 19 -4.16 21.20 -2.54
N THR A 20 -3.98 19.91 -2.83
CA THR A 20 -2.88 19.42 -3.67
C THR A 20 -2.98 19.96 -5.09
N LEU A 21 -4.20 20.02 -5.66
CA LEU A 21 -4.44 20.55 -7.01
C LEU A 21 -4.09 22.04 -7.10
N CYS A 22 -4.51 22.86 -6.13
CA CYS A 22 -4.22 24.28 -6.07
C CYS A 22 -2.71 24.56 -5.90
N LEU A 23 -2.02 23.77 -5.07
CA LEU A 23 -0.58 23.93 -4.83
C LEU A 23 0.28 23.49 -6.02
N LYS A 24 -0.19 22.52 -6.82
CA LYS A 24 0.48 22.13 -8.08
C LYS A 24 0.50 23.24 -9.13
N ALA A 25 -0.41 24.22 -9.05
CA ALA A 25 -0.40 25.38 -9.95
C ALA A 25 0.80 26.33 -9.69
N TYR A 26 1.44 26.22 -8.53
CA TYR A 26 2.60 27.04 -8.14
C TYR A 26 3.77 26.14 -7.64
N PRO A 27 4.37 25.33 -8.52
CA PRO A 27 5.36 24.33 -8.13
C PRO A 27 6.67 24.94 -7.59
N GLU A 28 7.02 26.16 -8.02
CA GLU A 28 8.24 26.87 -7.64
C GLU A 28 8.22 27.40 -6.20
N ALA A 29 7.04 27.77 -5.68
CA ALA A 29 6.92 28.41 -4.35
C ALA A 29 6.75 27.41 -3.20
N PHE A 30 6.31 26.18 -3.51
CA PHE A 30 5.77 25.25 -2.51
C PHE A 30 6.24 23.80 -2.70
N ASN A 31 7.49 23.61 -3.12
CA ASN A 31 8.04 22.26 -3.34
C ASN A 31 8.06 21.38 -2.08
N GLU A 32 8.40 21.92 -0.92
CA GLU A 32 8.50 21.17 0.34
C GLU A 32 7.12 20.78 0.87
N THR A 33 6.12 21.66 0.75
CA THR A 33 4.76 21.34 1.18
C THR A 33 4.13 20.27 0.28
N LEU A 34 4.39 20.31 -1.03
CA LEU A 34 3.97 19.24 -1.95
C LEU A 34 4.61 17.89 -1.61
N LYS A 35 5.90 17.88 -1.24
CA LYS A 35 6.57 16.65 -0.76
C LYS A 35 5.90 16.10 0.50
N ILE A 36 5.67 16.95 1.51
CA ILE A 36 5.05 16.55 2.77
C ILE A 36 3.64 15.98 2.53
N ILE A 37 2.82 16.65 1.71
CA ILE A 37 1.48 16.18 1.37
C ILE A 37 1.54 14.83 0.64
N SER A 38 2.50 14.64 -0.26
CA SER A 38 2.68 13.37 -0.96
C SER A 38 3.05 12.22 -0.01
N ILE A 39 3.84 12.50 1.03
CA ILE A 39 4.21 11.53 2.06
C ILE A 39 2.98 11.20 2.90
N ILE A 40 2.25 12.21 3.37
CA ILE A 40 1.02 12.02 4.16
C ILE A 40 -0.02 11.20 3.40
N LYS A 41 -0.19 11.45 2.09
CA LYS A 41 -1.13 10.70 1.24
C LYS A 41 -0.73 9.23 1.04
N LYS A 42 0.57 8.93 1.08
CA LYS A 42 1.10 7.55 0.98
C LYS A 42 1.10 6.83 2.32
N ILE A 43 1.20 7.56 3.43
CA ILE A 43 1.11 6.96 4.76
C ILE A 43 -0.34 6.54 5.00
N PRO A 44 -0.61 5.25 5.26
CA PRO A 44 -1.93 4.83 5.68
C PRO A 44 -2.24 5.51 7.02
N ILE A 45 -3.21 6.44 7.03
CA ILE A 45 -3.69 7.14 8.24
C ILE A 45 -4.29 6.15 9.26
N SER A 46 -4.70 4.96 8.80
CA SER A 46 -5.33 3.93 9.64
C SER A 46 -4.34 2.85 10.05
N THR A 47 -3.96 2.84 11.33
CA THR A 47 -3.22 1.74 11.98
C THR A 47 -3.94 0.40 11.82
N ALA A 48 -5.27 0.42 11.79
CA ALA A 48 -6.10 -0.79 11.67
C ALA A 48 -5.85 -1.55 10.35
N SER A 49 -5.53 -0.85 9.26
CA SER A 49 -5.23 -1.51 7.97
C SER A 49 -3.90 -2.28 8.06
N ASN A 50 -2.89 -1.67 8.69
CA ASN A 50 -1.60 -2.30 8.93
C ASN A 50 -1.72 -3.45 9.93
N GLU A 51 -2.46 -3.27 11.03
CA GLU A 51 -2.74 -4.33 12.01
C GLU A 51 -3.46 -5.52 11.36
N ARG A 52 -4.43 -5.25 10.49
CA ARG A 52 -5.14 -6.30 9.73
C ARG A 52 -4.20 -7.01 8.76
N PHE A 53 -3.29 -6.29 8.09
CA PHE A 53 -2.26 -6.85 7.23
C PHE A 53 -1.31 -7.76 8.03
N PHE A 54 -0.75 -7.28 9.14
CA PHE A 54 0.15 -8.06 9.99
C PHE A 54 -0.52 -9.25 10.67
N SER A 55 -1.79 -9.12 11.06
CA SER A 55 -2.59 -10.22 11.61
C SER A 55 -2.83 -11.32 10.56
N SER A 56 -3.21 -10.91 9.35
CA SER A 56 -3.38 -11.84 8.23
C SER A 56 -2.06 -12.51 7.87
N LEU A 57 -0.98 -11.74 7.83
CA LEU A 57 0.36 -12.24 7.60
C LEU A 57 0.80 -13.23 8.69
N LYS A 58 0.55 -12.92 9.96
CA LYS A 58 0.85 -13.81 11.08
C LYS A 58 0.11 -15.13 10.93
N ARG A 59 -1.17 -15.11 10.54
CA ARG A 59 -1.96 -16.33 10.29
C ARG A 59 -1.40 -17.15 9.14
N VAL A 60 -1.06 -16.51 8.01
CA VAL A 60 -0.44 -17.17 6.85
C VAL A 60 0.93 -17.74 7.21
N LYS A 61 1.75 -16.95 7.92
CA LYS A 61 3.07 -17.35 8.41
C LYS A 61 2.95 -18.56 9.33
N THR A 62 2.07 -18.54 10.34
CA THR A 62 1.84 -19.68 11.24
C THR A 62 1.31 -20.92 10.51
N PHE A 63 0.43 -20.75 9.53
CA PHE A 63 -0.10 -21.86 8.72
C PHE A 63 0.98 -22.50 7.82
N LEU A 64 1.83 -21.69 7.19
CA LEU A 64 2.88 -22.15 6.28
C LEU A 64 4.19 -22.54 6.99
N GLN A 65 4.44 -22.03 8.21
CA GLN A 65 5.71 -22.21 8.95
C GLN A 65 5.99 -23.63 9.42
N THR A 66 5.03 -24.55 9.40
CA THR A 66 5.39 -25.97 9.55
C THR A 66 6.23 -26.48 8.36
N THR A 67 6.30 -25.74 7.24
CA THR A 67 6.93 -26.24 5.99
C THR A 67 7.75 -25.21 5.18
N ILE A 68 7.70 -23.89 5.48
CA ILE A 68 8.32 -22.82 4.66
C ILE A 68 9.33 -21.95 5.45
N GLY A 69 10.48 -21.64 4.83
CA GLY A 69 11.48 -20.69 5.34
C GLY A 69 11.18 -19.22 4.99
N ASP A 70 11.79 -18.28 5.72
CA ASP A 70 11.47 -16.84 5.64
C ASP A 70 11.65 -16.23 4.24
N ASN A 71 12.64 -16.68 3.45
CA ASN A 71 12.85 -16.17 2.09
C ASN A 71 11.64 -16.44 1.18
N ARG A 72 11.15 -17.69 1.18
CA ARG A 72 9.96 -18.06 0.40
C ARG A 72 8.71 -17.34 0.88
N LEU A 73 8.61 -17.09 2.18
CA LEU A 73 7.50 -16.31 2.73
C LEU A 73 7.53 -14.87 2.23
N ASN A 74 8.71 -14.24 2.19
CA ASN A 74 8.86 -12.88 1.66
C ASN A 74 8.39 -12.78 0.21
N ASP A 75 8.81 -13.73 -0.65
CA ASP A 75 8.38 -13.79 -2.04
C ASP A 75 6.86 -13.93 -2.17
N LEU A 76 6.23 -14.76 -1.33
CA LEU A 76 4.78 -14.92 -1.31
C LEU A 76 4.03 -13.67 -0.83
N ILE A 77 4.60 -12.90 0.11
CA ILE A 77 4.02 -11.63 0.55
C ILE A 77 3.99 -10.63 -0.60
N VAL A 78 5.07 -10.54 -1.38
CA VAL A 78 5.13 -9.65 -2.55
C VAL A 78 4.01 -9.99 -3.52
N ILE A 79 3.82 -11.28 -3.84
CA ILE A 79 2.73 -11.75 -4.70
C ILE A 79 1.35 -11.42 -4.09
N ALA A 80 1.21 -11.52 -2.76
CA ALA A 80 -0.06 -11.24 -2.08
C ALA A 80 -0.41 -9.74 -2.03
N VAL A 81 0.60 -8.86 -1.97
CA VAL A 81 0.42 -7.40 -2.04
C VAL A 81 0.07 -6.99 -3.47
N GLU A 82 0.79 -7.51 -4.44
CA GLU A 82 0.56 -7.27 -5.88
C GLU A 82 -0.47 -8.23 -6.46
N LYS A 83 -1.44 -8.70 -5.67
CA LYS A 83 -2.36 -9.78 -6.08
C LYS A 83 -3.15 -9.43 -7.34
N GLU A 84 -3.54 -8.17 -7.52
CA GLU A 84 -4.28 -7.73 -8.70
C GLU A 84 -3.43 -7.91 -9.96
N GLU A 85 -2.18 -7.48 -9.93
CA GLU A 85 -1.25 -7.65 -11.05
C GLU A 85 -0.83 -9.11 -11.23
N ALA A 86 -0.59 -9.83 -10.13
CA ALA A 86 -0.28 -11.25 -10.15
C ALA A 86 -1.42 -12.11 -10.70
N SER A 87 -2.67 -11.64 -10.62
CA SER A 87 -3.83 -12.32 -11.20
C SER A 87 -3.89 -12.19 -12.73
N ASN A 88 -3.18 -11.21 -13.29
CA ASN A 88 -3.06 -11.01 -14.75
C ASN A 88 -1.98 -11.91 -15.36
N ILE A 89 -1.17 -12.58 -14.56
CA ILE A 89 -0.09 -13.45 -15.02
C ILE A 89 -0.65 -14.82 -15.40
N ASP A 90 -0.29 -15.33 -16.59
CA ASP A 90 -0.63 -16.71 -16.97
C ASP A 90 0.21 -17.71 -16.17
N LEU A 91 -0.45 -18.42 -15.25
CA LEU A 91 0.18 -19.45 -14.43
C LEU A 91 0.73 -20.60 -15.28
N LEU A 92 0.13 -20.91 -16.44
CA LEU A 92 0.61 -21.99 -17.31
C LEU A 92 1.96 -21.63 -17.94
N GLU A 93 2.10 -20.40 -18.41
CA GLU A 93 3.38 -19.88 -18.91
C GLU A 93 4.46 -19.93 -17.82
N VAL A 94 4.13 -19.50 -16.60
CA VAL A 94 5.05 -19.55 -15.46
C VAL A 94 5.47 -20.99 -15.16
N VAL A 95 4.53 -21.94 -15.09
CA VAL A 95 4.85 -23.36 -14.85
C VAL A 95 5.75 -23.92 -15.95
N ASN A 96 5.48 -23.60 -17.21
CA ASN A 96 6.30 -24.04 -18.33
C ASN A 96 7.72 -23.45 -18.25
N ALA A 97 7.85 -22.15 -17.96
CA ALA A 97 9.13 -21.50 -17.76
C ALA A 97 9.92 -22.15 -16.62
N PHE A 98 9.28 -22.43 -15.47
CA PHE A 98 9.90 -23.14 -14.36
C PHE A 98 10.35 -24.57 -14.74
N ALA A 99 9.56 -25.27 -15.56
CA ALA A 99 9.91 -26.60 -16.05
C ALA A 99 11.13 -26.59 -16.98
N HIS A 100 11.36 -25.51 -17.72
CA HIS A 100 12.55 -25.33 -18.56
C HIS A 100 13.78 -24.91 -17.75
N ILE A 101 13.62 -24.13 -16.68
CA ILE A 101 14.74 -23.64 -15.84
C ILE A 101 15.33 -24.73 -14.96
N LYS A 102 14.51 -25.67 -14.48
CA LYS A 102 14.98 -26.77 -13.63
C LYS A 102 14.91 -28.08 -14.42
N PRO A 103 16.05 -28.67 -14.85
CA PRO A 103 16.02 -30.02 -15.40
C PRO A 103 15.45 -30.94 -14.31
N ARG A 104 14.37 -31.65 -14.64
CA ARG A 104 13.76 -32.65 -13.74
C ARG A 104 14.86 -33.61 -13.28
N ARG A 105 15.09 -33.66 -11.96
CA ARG A 105 15.80 -34.78 -11.33
C ARG A 105 14.84 -35.95 -11.18
#